data_AF-A0A946KYS2-F1
#
_entry.id   AF-A0A946KYS2-F1
#
_cell.length_a   1.000
_cell.length_b   1.000
_cell.length_c   1.000
_cell.angle_alpha   90.00
_cell.angle_beta   90.00
_cell.angle_gamma   90.00
#
_symmetry.space_group_name_H-M   'P 1'
#
loop_
_entity.id
_entity.type
_entity.pdbx_description
1 polymer ?
#
loop_
_entity_poly.entity_id
_entity_poly.type
_entity_poly.pdbx_seq_one_letter_code
_entity_poly.pdbx_strand_id
1 'polypeptide(L)'
;MAIKLEFFDIIIPIKTIEKKYPGGWTQCLKEHNGSIGGKVWYDDHLFRDGAMSPNDINYLVEWWSDKGFDAHDEGEKPKWLDFCVVQSIFGGPTLPCEWIEVRGRTAHLKNETIGLLVGSECKFKVS
;
A
#
# COMPACT_ATOMS: atom_id res chain seq x y z
N MET A 1 -2.66 10.04 8.93
CA MET A 1 -3.60 10.20 7.78
C MET A 1 -4.19 8.84 7.44
N ALA A 2 -5.16 8.78 6.53
CA ALA A 2 -5.69 7.52 6.01
C ALA A 2 -5.73 7.55 4.49
N ILE A 3 -5.60 6.38 3.87
CA ILE A 3 -5.68 6.22 2.42
C ILE A 3 -6.97 5.48 2.08
N LYS A 4 -7.68 5.98 1.07
CA LYS A 4 -8.86 5.34 0.49
C LYS A 4 -8.46 4.02 -0.17
N LEU A 5 -9.27 3.01 0.05
CA LEU A 5 -9.16 1.69 -0.57
C LEU A 5 -10.29 1.53 -1.58
N GLU A 6 -10.06 0.74 -2.63
CA GLU A 6 -11.05 0.58 -3.70
C GLU A 6 -11.49 -0.86 -3.89
N PHE A 7 -10.62 -1.71 -4.44
CA PHE A 7 -10.93 -3.10 -4.79
C PHE A 7 -9.87 -4.03 -4.23
N PHE A 8 -8.77 -4.22 -4.96
CA PHE A 8 -7.52 -4.73 -4.40
C PHE A 8 -6.54 -3.57 -4.24
N ASP A 9 -5.82 -3.58 -3.14
CA ASP A 9 -4.90 -2.52 -2.78
C ASP A 9 -3.65 -3.17 -2.18
N ILE A 10 -2.47 -2.93 -2.76
CA ILE A 10 -1.21 -3.20 -2.07
C ILE A 10 -0.84 -1.95 -1.27
N ILE A 11 -0.68 -2.12 0.03
CA ILE A 11 -0.34 -1.06 0.98
C ILE A 11 1.06 -1.29 1.48
N ILE A 12 1.89 -0.25 1.51
CA ILE A 12 3.32 -0.34 1.84
C ILE A 12 3.70 0.86 2.72
N PRO A 13 4.40 0.68 3.85
CA PRO A 13 4.92 1.81 4.60
C PRO A 13 6.00 2.54 3.79
N ILE A 14 5.88 3.87 3.68
CA ILE A 14 6.87 4.71 2.97
C ILE A 14 8.26 4.54 3.58
N LYS A 15 8.37 4.42 4.91
CA LYS A 15 9.63 4.12 5.61
C LYS A 15 10.27 2.81 5.14
N THR A 16 9.47 1.80 4.78
CA THR A 16 9.97 0.56 4.21
C THR A 16 10.46 0.78 2.79
N ILE A 17 9.76 1.58 1.99
CA ILE A 17 10.19 1.97 0.64
C ILE A 17 11.52 2.74 0.68
N GLU A 18 11.66 3.71 1.58
CA GLU A 18 12.91 4.47 1.78
C GLU A 18 14.10 3.54 2.06
N LYS A 19 13.88 2.47 2.82
CA LYS A 19 14.92 1.53 3.22
C LYS A 19 15.25 0.48 2.16
N LYS A 20 14.23 -0.10 1.52
CA LYS A 20 14.38 -1.30 0.68
C LYS A 20 14.34 -1.02 -0.82
N TYR A 21 13.61 0.01 -1.26
CA TYR A 21 13.46 0.25 -2.69
C TYR A 21 14.79 0.71 -3.33
N PRO A 22 15.20 0.16 -4.48
CA PRO A 22 16.38 0.66 -5.19
C PRO A 22 16.24 2.15 -5.54
N GLY A 23 17.06 3.01 -4.92
CA GLY A 23 16.96 4.47 -5.06
C GLY A 23 15.95 5.16 -4.11
N GLY A 24 15.37 4.41 -3.17
CA GLY A 24 14.51 4.90 -2.10
C GLY A 24 13.18 5.49 -2.57
N TRP A 25 12.54 6.26 -1.69
CA TRP A 25 11.21 6.84 -1.91
C TRP A 25 11.13 7.74 -3.14
N THR A 26 12.14 8.58 -3.37
CA THR A 26 12.19 9.49 -4.53
C THR A 26 12.18 8.71 -5.85
N GLN A 27 12.95 7.62 -5.95
CA GLN A 27 12.95 6.79 -7.15
C GLN A 27 11.63 6.04 -7.33
N CYS A 28 11.05 5.54 -6.24
CA CYS A 28 9.72 4.92 -6.25
C CYS A 28 8.65 5.89 -6.82
N LEU A 29 8.59 7.13 -6.34
CA LEU A 29 7.65 8.13 -6.86
C LEU A 29 7.88 8.43 -8.34
N LYS A 30 9.14 8.53 -8.77
CA LYS A 30 9.49 8.77 -10.16
C LYS A 30 8.99 7.65 -11.08
N GLU A 31 9.18 6.39 -10.68
CA GLU A 31 8.72 5.22 -11.45
C GLU A 31 7.20 5.11 -11.49
N HIS A 32 6.50 5.56 -10.44
CA HIS A 32 5.04 5.55 -10.37
C HIS A 32 4.37 6.85 -10.84
N ASN A 33 5.12 7.86 -11.30
CA ASN A 33 4.60 9.21 -11.56
C ASN A 33 3.39 9.22 -12.51
N GLY A 34 3.39 8.37 -13.54
CA GLY A 34 2.26 8.26 -14.49
C GLY A 34 1.00 7.61 -13.91
N SER A 35 1.10 7.00 -12.73
CA SER A 35 -0.01 6.33 -12.02
C SER A 35 -0.51 7.11 -10.81
N ILE A 36 0.23 8.14 -10.36
CA ILE A 36 -0.15 8.97 -9.21
C ILE A 36 -1.47 9.69 -9.50
N GLY A 37 -2.41 9.59 -8.56
CA GLY A 37 -3.77 10.12 -8.70
C GLY A 37 -4.72 9.26 -9.54
N GLY A 38 -4.19 8.28 -10.26
CA GLY A 38 -4.95 7.14 -10.77
C GLY A 38 -4.98 6.02 -9.74
N LYS A 39 -4.32 4.90 -10.04
CA LYS A 39 -4.22 3.74 -9.15
C LYS A 39 -3.28 3.94 -7.96
N VAL A 40 -2.31 4.85 -8.05
CA VAL A 40 -1.33 5.11 -6.98
C VAL A 40 -1.73 6.32 -6.15
N TRP A 41 -1.84 6.14 -4.84
CA TRP A 41 -2.04 7.20 -3.84
C TRP A 41 -1.06 7.02 -2.70
N TYR A 42 -0.70 8.09 -1.99
CA TYR A 42 0.15 8.01 -0.81
C TYR A 42 -0.16 9.15 0.16
N ASP A 43 -0.04 8.87 1.45
CA ASP A 43 -0.06 9.88 2.51
C ASP A 43 1.36 10.07 3.08
N ASP A 44 1.50 10.56 4.31
CA ASP A 44 2.82 10.74 4.95
C ASP A 44 3.47 9.43 5.41
N HIS A 45 2.72 8.32 5.41
CA HIS A 45 3.14 7.05 6.01
C HIS A 45 3.00 5.86 5.09
N LEU A 46 1.97 5.85 4.25
CA LEU A 46 1.56 4.72 3.45
C LEU A 46 1.59 5.09 1.97
N PHE A 47 2.02 4.12 1.17
CA PHE A 47 1.87 4.09 -0.27
C PHE A 47 0.82 3.03 -0.59
N ARG A 48 -0.08 3.35 -1.52
CA ARG A 48 -1.13 2.46 -2.03
C ARG A 48 -0.99 2.37 -3.54
N ASP A 49 -1.06 1.14 -4.04
CA ASP A 49 -1.24 0.87 -5.46
C ASP A 49 -2.44 -0.05 -5.69
N GLY A 50 -3.38 0.41 -6.53
CA GLY A 50 -4.66 -0.23 -6.78
C GLY A 50 -4.62 -1.25 -7.91
N ALA A 51 -5.39 -2.32 -7.75
CA ALA A 51 -5.57 -3.37 -8.74
C ALA A 51 -7.07 -3.73 -8.90
N MET A 52 -7.47 -4.06 -10.12
CA MET A 52 -8.86 -4.37 -10.47
C MET A 52 -9.15 -5.86 -10.55
N SER A 53 -8.13 -6.72 -10.49
CA SER A 53 -8.29 -8.17 -10.56
C SER A 53 -7.28 -8.92 -9.68
N PRO A 54 -7.55 -10.20 -9.36
CA PRO A 54 -6.59 -11.07 -8.66
C PRO A 54 -5.25 -11.20 -9.38
N ASN A 55 -5.25 -11.20 -10.71
CA ASN A 55 -4.02 -11.30 -11.50
C ASN A 55 -3.19 -10.01 -11.39
N ASP A 56 -3.85 -8.85 -11.45
CA ASP A 56 -3.15 -7.56 -11.34
C ASP A 56 -2.52 -7.38 -9.96
N ILE A 57 -3.21 -7.77 -8.87
CA ILE A 57 -2.63 -7.67 -7.53
C ILE A 57 -1.51 -8.69 -7.31
N ASN A 58 -1.62 -9.90 -7.89
CA ASN A 58 -0.53 -10.89 -7.84
C ASN A 58 0.72 -10.39 -8.57
N TYR A 59 0.55 -9.75 -9.73
CA TYR A 59 1.65 -9.10 -10.43
C TYR A 59 2.33 -8.03 -9.57
N LEU A 60 1.57 -7.22 -8.82
CA LEU A 60 2.15 -6.24 -7.90
C LEU A 60 2.94 -6.92 -6.77
N VAL A 61 2.41 -8.00 -6.16
CA VAL A 61 3.12 -8.77 -5.12
C VAL A 61 4.46 -9.27 -5.65
N GLU A 62 4.48 -9.89 -6.83
CA GLU A 62 5.70 -10.37 -7.48
C GLU A 62 6.66 -9.21 -7.78
N TRP A 63 6.15 -8.12 -8.36
CA TRP A 63 6.96 -6.96 -8.74
C TRP A 63 7.65 -6.28 -7.55
N TRP A 64 6.95 -6.15 -6.41
CA TRP A 64 7.55 -5.63 -5.19
C TRP A 64 8.54 -6.64 -4.58
N SER A 65 8.26 -7.93 -4.67
CA SER A 65 9.16 -8.98 -4.18
C SER A 65 10.47 -9.03 -4.97
N ASP A 66 10.41 -8.88 -6.29
CA ASP A 66 11.59 -8.78 -7.18
C ASP A 66 12.49 -7.57 -6.84
N LYS A 67 11.93 -6.56 -6.16
CA LYS A 67 12.68 -5.40 -5.66
C LYS A 67 13.24 -5.59 -4.25
N GLY A 68 13.09 -6.77 -3.66
CA GLY A 68 13.63 -7.12 -2.35
C GLY A 68 12.68 -6.84 -1.17
N PHE A 69 11.37 -6.73 -1.42
CA PHE A 69 10.36 -6.66 -0.36
C PHE A 69 9.90 -8.07 0.00
N ASP A 70 9.84 -8.34 1.29
CA ASP A 70 9.35 -9.61 1.81
C ASP A 70 7.82 -9.58 1.84
N ALA A 71 7.20 -10.53 1.14
CA ALA A 71 5.75 -10.63 1.00
C ALA A 71 5.10 -11.07 2.32
N HIS A 72 5.03 -12.37 2.59
CA HIS A 72 4.54 -12.92 3.84
C HIS A 72 5.53 -13.97 4.37
N ASP A 73 5.48 -14.24 5.68
CA ASP A 73 6.23 -15.37 6.22
C ASP A 73 5.63 -16.71 5.77
N GLU A 74 6.41 -17.78 5.87
CA GLU A 74 6.00 -19.16 5.55
C GLU A 74 5.62 -19.94 6.82
N GLY A 75 5.22 -19.24 7.89
CA GLY A 75 4.83 -19.86 9.15
C GLY A 75 3.47 -20.56 9.07
N GLU A 76 3.09 -21.26 10.16
CA GLU A 76 1.77 -21.92 10.25
C GLU A 76 0.58 -20.94 10.16
N LYS A 77 0.81 -19.67 10.47
CA LYS A 77 -0.17 -18.58 10.38
C LYS A 77 0.47 -17.41 9.62
N PRO A 78 0.52 -17.50 8.29
CA PRO A 78 1.25 -16.53 7.49
C PRO A 78 0.69 -15.13 7.68
N LYS A 79 1.59 -14.16 7.83
CA LYS A 79 1.24 -12.73 7.88
C LYS A 79 2.04 -11.93 6.87
N TRP A 80 1.43 -10.87 6.38
CA TRP A 80 2.08 -9.87 5.55
C TRP A 80 3.22 -9.18 6.32
N LEU A 81 4.35 -8.97 5.65
CA LEU A 81 5.57 -8.40 6.22
C LEU A 81 5.76 -6.94 5.78
N ASP A 82 6.43 -6.70 4.64
CA ASP A 82 6.77 -5.34 4.21
C ASP A 82 5.61 -4.60 3.57
N PHE A 83 4.67 -5.33 2.99
CA PHE A 83 3.47 -4.80 2.38
C PHE A 83 2.28 -5.69 2.69
N CYS A 84 1.08 -5.12 2.63
CA CYS A 84 -0.16 -5.84 2.87
C CYS A 84 -1.10 -5.71 1.68
N VAL A 85 -1.60 -6.86 1.20
CA VAL A 85 -2.69 -6.88 0.23
C VAL A 85 -4.01 -6.76 0.99
N VAL A 86 -4.79 -5.76 0.64
CA VAL A 86 -6.12 -5.49 1.17
C VAL A 86 -7.14 -5.74 0.08
N GLN A 87 -8.22 -6.44 0.44
CA GLN A 87 -9.35 -6.63 -0.45
C GLN A 87 -10.58 -5.95 0.16
N SER A 88 -10.87 -4.76 -0.34
CA SER A 88 -11.87 -3.85 0.21
C SER A 88 -13.27 -4.44 0.31
N ILE A 89 -13.63 -5.38 -0.58
CA ILE A 89 -14.94 -6.07 -0.53
C ILE A 89 -15.10 -6.96 0.70
N PHE A 90 -14.01 -7.49 1.24
CA PHE A 90 -13.99 -8.30 2.46
C PHE A 90 -13.62 -7.50 3.70
N GLY A 91 -13.44 -6.18 3.56
CA GLY A 91 -13.25 -5.25 4.67
C GLY A 91 -11.89 -5.34 5.35
N GLY A 92 -10.87 -5.94 4.72
CA GLY A 92 -9.57 -6.05 5.36
C GLY A 92 -8.46 -6.72 4.55
N PRO A 93 -7.29 -6.90 5.18
CA PRO A 93 -6.14 -7.61 4.62
C PRO A 93 -6.46 -9.06 4.27
N THR A 94 -5.87 -9.58 3.19
CA THR A 94 -6.05 -10.98 2.75
C THR A 94 -5.29 -11.98 3.62
N LEU A 95 -4.25 -11.52 4.30
CA LEU A 95 -3.55 -12.20 5.39
C LEU A 95 -3.41 -11.21 6.56
N PRO A 96 -3.24 -11.66 7.81
CA PRO A 96 -2.96 -10.77 8.93
C PRO A 96 -1.87 -9.73 8.60
N CYS A 97 -2.16 -8.47 8.94
CA CYS A 97 -1.25 -7.35 8.78
C CYS A 97 -1.19 -6.59 10.11
N GLU A 98 -0.04 -6.66 10.78
CA GLU A 98 0.06 -6.19 12.18
C GLU A 98 0.19 -4.68 12.30
N TRP A 99 0.52 -3.97 11.23
CA TRP A 99 0.90 -2.55 11.26
C TRP A 99 -0.13 -1.61 10.63
N ILE A 100 -1.12 -2.10 9.86
CA ILE A 100 -2.28 -1.28 9.45
C ILE A 100 -3.53 -1.60 10.25
N GLU A 101 -4.41 -0.61 10.30
CA GLU A 101 -5.81 -0.82 10.65
C GLU A 101 -6.67 -0.43 9.44
N VAL A 102 -7.64 -1.27 9.11
CA VAL A 102 -8.61 -1.03 8.04
C VAL A 102 -9.96 -0.71 8.68
N ARG A 103 -10.55 0.43 8.29
CA ARG A 103 -11.88 0.86 8.72
C ARG A 103 -12.72 1.21 7.50
N GLY A 104 -13.72 0.39 7.21
CA GLY A 104 -14.53 0.53 5.99
C GLY A 104 -13.65 0.43 4.75
N ARG A 105 -13.62 1.48 3.92
CA ARG A 105 -12.77 1.57 2.72
C ARG A 105 -11.57 2.48 2.92
N THR A 106 -10.98 2.45 4.11
CA THR A 106 -9.78 3.24 4.42
C THR A 106 -8.78 2.40 5.18
N ALA A 107 -7.49 2.63 4.94
CA ALA A 107 -6.39 2.08 5.72
C ALA A 107 -5.54 3.22 6.31
N HIS A 108 -5.06 3.03 7.53
CA HIS A 108 -4.08 3.91 8.17
C HIS A 108 -3.05 3.08 8.94
N LEU A 109 -1.86 3.67 9.15
CA LEU A 109 -0.83 3.07 9.98
C LEU A 109 -1.30 3.06 11.45
N LYS A 110 -1.15 1.93 12.15
CA LYS A 110 -1.55 1.83 13.56
C LYS A 110 -0.80 2.85 14.41
N ASN A 111 -1.47 3.33 15.45
CA ASN A 111 -0.97 4.33 16.40
C ASN A 111 -0.68 5.73 15.82
N GLU A 112 -0.98 5.96 14.54
CA GLU A 112 -0.94 7.29 13.94
C GLU A 112 -2.31 7.99 14.04
N THR A 113 -2.28 9.32 14.06
CA THR A 113 -3.54 10.09 14.06
C THR A 113 -4.21 9.99 12.69
N ILE A 114 -5.48 9.58 12.67
CA ILE A 114 -6.31 9.59 11.47
C ILE A 114 -6.66 11.04 11.15
N GLY A 115 -5.79 11.68 10.37
CA GLY A 115 -5.96 13.03 9.84
C GLY A 115 -6.72 13.04 8.51
N LEU A 116 -6.19 13.80 7.55
CA LEU A 116 -6.74 13.89 6.18
C LEU A 116 -6.84 12.50 5.52
N LEU A 117 -7.94 12.28 4.78
CA LEU A 117 -8.11 11.13 3.89
C LEU A 117 -7.48 11.44 2.54
N VAL A 118 -6.61 10.58 2.03
CA VAL A 118 -6.04 10.67 0.67
C VAL A 118 -6.74 9.68 -0.25
N GLY A 119 -7.14 10.14 -1.44
CA GLY A 119 -7.75 9.30 -2.48
C GLY A 119 -8.19 10.14 -3.67
N SER A 120 -9.08 9.58 -4.49
CA SER A 120 -9.62 10.21 -5.72
C SER A 120 -10.15 11.64 -5.57
N GLU A 121 -10.50 12.08 -4.35
CA GLU A 121 -11.07 13.40 -4.08
C GLU A 121 -10.02 14.42 -3.59
N CYS A 122 -8.78 13.99 -3.33
CA CYS A 122 -7.69 14.87 -2.94
C CYS A 122 -6.82 15.25 -4.13
N LYS A 123 -6.69 16.57 -4.37
CA LYS A 123 -5.70 17.11 -5.30
C LYS A 123 -4.31 16.95 -4.67
N PHE A 124 -3.43 16.16 -5.32
CA PHE A 124 -2.03 16.02 -4.92
C PHE A 124 -1.36 17.40 -4.91
N LYS A 125 -0.69 17.76 -3.81
CA LYS A 125 0.35 18.79 -3.87
C LYS A 125 1.55 18.15 -4.55
N VAL A 126 1.67 18.38 -5.86
CA VAL A 126 2.95 18.21 -6.55
C VAL A 126 3.80 19.39 -6.07
N SER A 127 4.71 19.13 -5.14
CA SER A 127 5.74 20.09 -4.72
C SER A 127 6.81 20.21 -5.80
#